data_AF-A0A4S2MCG4-F1
#
_entry.id   AF-A0A4S2MCG4-F1
#
_cell.length_a   1.000
_cell.length_b   1.000
_cell.length_c   1.000
_cell.angle_alpha   90.00
_cell.angle_beta   90.00
_cell.angle_gamma   90.00
#
_symmetry.space_group_name_H-M   'P 1'
#
loop_
_entity.id
_entity.type
_entity.pdbx_description
1 polymer ?
#
loop_
_entity_poly.entity_id
_entity_poly.type
_entity_poly.pdbx_seq_one_letter_code
_entity_poly.pdbx_strand_id
1 'polypeptide(L)'
;MKITILLLSLVLSLVFVASTFSQEVDTVNKNRCSLCKEFVKLAIEAVKTGQIQELIEQYLSEFCPGPLKHQCEKLVRKALEELVKHLHEDDPEKLCHRVHLC
;
A
#
# COMPACT_ATOMS: atom_id res chain seq x y z
N MET A 1 -40.68 24.45 -31.15
CA MET A 1 -40.85 23.17 -30.42
C MET A 1 -39.93 22.03 -30.89
N LYS A 2 -39.66 21.85 -32.19
CA LYS A 2 -38.76 20.77 -32.68
C LYS A 2 -37.27 20.99 -32.34
N ILE A 3 -36.80 22.25 -32.42
CA ILE A 3 -35.40 22.63 -32.13
C ILE A 3 -35.03 22.44 -30.66
N THR A 4 -35.94 22.77 -29.74
CA THR A 4 -35.72 22.62 -28.29
C THR A 4 -35.60 21.16 -27.88
N ILE A 5 -36.30 20.24 -28.55
CA ILE A 5 -36.22 18.79 -28.33
C ILE A 5 -34.88 18.23 -28.83
N LEU A 6 -34.41 18.69 -29.99
CA LEU A 6 -33.11 18.30 -30.56
C LEU A 6 -31.93 18.77 -29.69
N LEU A 7 -32.01 19.98 -29.13
CA LEU A 7 -31.00 20.49 -28.21
C LEU A 7 -30.99 19.69 -26.90
N LEU A 8 -32.16 19.37 -26.34
CA LEU A 8 -32.29 18.53 -25.14
C LEU A 8 -31.70 17.13 -25.33
N SER A 9 -31.94 16.49 -26.48
CA SER A 9 -31.39 15.16 -26.77
C SER A 9 -29.87 15.17 -26.92
N LEU A 10 -29.29 16.20 -27.56
CA LEU A 10 -27.84 16.34 -27.73
C LEU A 10 -27.12 16.55 -26.39
N VAL A 11 -27.71 17.38 -25.52
CA VAL A 11 -27.19 17.64 -24.18
C VAL A 11 -27.25 16.36 -23.32
N LEU A 12 -28.32 15.57 -23.43
CA LEU A 12 -28.43 14.29 -22.71
C LEU A 12 -27.34 13.29 -23.12
N SER A 13 -27.04 13.21 -24.43
CA SER A 13 -25.96 12.36 -24.94
C SER A 13 -24.58 12.80 -24.46
N LEU A 14 -24.31 14.11 -24.40
CA LEU A 14 -23.05 14.65 -23.88
C LEU A 14 -22.87 14.40 -22.37
N VAL A 15 -23.94 14.55 -21.59
CA VAL A 15 -23.92 14.25 -20.15
C VAL A 15 -23.67 12.76 -19.90
N PHE A 16 -24.26 11.86 -20.69
CA PHE A 16 -24.09 10.42 -20.55
C PHE A 16 -22.64 9.96 -20.83
N VAL A 17 -21.99 10.55 -21.85
CA VAL A 17 -20.59 10.26 -22.18
C VAL A 17 -19.62 10.80 -21.11
N ALA A 18 -19.92 11.98 -20.53
CA ALA A 18 -19.11 12.51 -19.43
C ALA A 18 -19.27 11.70 -18.12
N SER A 19 -20.46 11.14 -17.87
CA SER A 19 -20.76 10.38 -16.64
C SER A 19 -20.04 9.03 -16.58
N THR A 20 -19.81 8.39 -17.73
CA THR A 20 -19.16 7.07 -17.83
C THR A 20 -17.64 7.13 -17.63
N PHE A 21 -17.01 8.29 -17.80
CA PHE A 21 -15.56 8.45 -17.62
C PHE A 21 -15.13 8.58 -16.15
N SER A 22 -16.01 9.06 -15.25
CA SER A 22 -15.66 9.26 -13.83
C SER A 22 -15.75 7.99 -12.97
N GLN A 23 -16.54 6.98 -13.36
CA GLN A 23 -16.77 5.80 -12.51
C GLN A 23 -15.61 4.78 -12.50
N GLU A 24 -14.69 4.82 -13.45
CA GLU A 24 -13.58 3.87 -13.49
C GLU A 24 -12.38 4.32 -12.64
N VAL A 25 -12.17 5.63 -12.45
CA VAL A 25 -11.01 6.16 -11.72
C VAL A 25 -11.18 6.09 -10.20
N ASP A 26 -12.40 6.34 -9.70
CA ASP A 26 -12.70 6.26 -8.27
C ASP A 26 -12.67 4.82 -7.73
N THR A 27 -13.11 3.86 -8.55
CA THR A 27 -13.15 2.45 -8.14
C THR A 27 -11.74 1.86 -8.09
N VAL A 28 -10.88 2.19 -9.06
CA VAL A 28 -9.48 1.76 -9.06
C VAL A 28 -8.70 2.32 -7.86
N ASN A 29 -8.84 3.61 -7.54
CA ASN A 29 -8.14 4.21 -6.40
C ASN A 29 -8.64 3.66 -5.05
N LYS A 30 -9.96 3.49 -4.88
CA LYS A 30 -10.52 2.85 -3.68
C LYS A 30 -10.05 1.40 -3.54
N ASN A 31 -9.96 0.66 -4.64
CA ASN A 31 -9.48 -0.72 -4.64
C ASN A 31 -7.99 -0.80 -4.27
N ARG A 32 -7.14 0.09 -4.79
CA ARG A 32 -5.70 0.15 -4.45
C ARG A 32 -5.47 0.49 -2.98
N CYS A 33 -6.22 1.45 -2.45
CA CYS A 33 -6.13 1.82 -1.04
C CYS A 33 -6.58 0.68 -0.12
N SER A 34 -7.66 -0.01 -0.47
CA SER A 34 -8.14 -1.18 0.28
C SER A 34 -7.13 -2.32 0.28
N LEU A 35 -6.59 -2.67 -0.89
CA LEU A 35 -5.58 -3.72 -1.05
C LEU A 35 -4.31 -3.40 -0.27
N CYS A 36 -3.84 -2.15 -0.31
CA CYS A 36 -2.69 -1.73 0.48
C CYS A 36 -2.95 -1.94 1.97
N LYS A 37 -4.10 -1.48 2.48
CA LYS A 37 -4.44 -1.60 3.91
C LYS A 37 -4.51 -3.05 4.35
N GLU A 38 -5.08 -3.92 3.52
CA GLU A 38 -5.14 -5.36 3.81
C GLU A 38 -3.75 -6.00 3.83
N PHE A 39 -2.92 -5.69 2.83
CA PHE A 39 -1.57 -6.22 2.76
C PHE A 39 -0.69 -5.74 3.92
N VAL A 40 -0.78 -4.45 4.30
CA VAL A 40 -0.05 -3.89 5.43
C VAL A 40 -0.47 -4.56 6.74
N LYS A 41 -1.78 -4.81 6.95
CA LYS A 41 -2.25 -5.56 8.12
C LYS A 41 -1.63 -6.96 8.18
N LEU A 42 -1.69 -7.71 7.08
CA LEU A 42 -1.11 -9.05 7.01
C LEU A 42 0.39 -9.03 7.23
N ALA A 43 1.11 -8.05 6.67
CA ALA A 43 2.55 -7.89 6.87
C ALA A 43 2.89 -7.60 8.34
N ILE A 44 2.14 -6.70 8.99
CA ILE A 44 2.31 -6.41 10.41
C ILE A 44 2.06 -7.67 11.24
N GLU A 45 0.99 -8.42 10.98
CA GLU A 45 0.69 -9.67 11.70
C GLU A 45 1.75 -10.75 11.47
N ALA A 46 2.24 -10.91 10.24
CA ALA A 46 3.27 -11.88 9.91
C ALA A 46 4.58 -11.58 10.64
N VAL A 47 5.00 -10.31 10.68
CA VAL A 47 6.25 -9.87 11.33
C VAL A 47 6.17 -9.94 12.86
N LYS A 48 4.97 -9.97 13.45
CA LYS A 48 4.79 -10.28 14.89
C LYS A 48 5.16 -11.71 15.24
N THR A 49 5.17 -12.62 14.26
CA THR A 49 5.61 -14.00 14.49
C THR A 49 7.13 -14.04 14.50
N GLY A 50 7.73 -14.60 15.55
CA GLY A 50 9.19 -14.72 15.66
C GLY A 50 9.83 -15.46 14.47
N GLN A 51 9.09 -16.36 13.83
CA GLN A 51 9.57 -17.14 12.68
C GLN A 51 9.88 -16.28 11.45
N ILE A 52 9.02 -15.31 11.12
CA ILE A 52 9.26 -14.41 9.98
C ILE A 52 10.44 -13.49 10.30
N GLN A 53 10.54 -13.00 11.54
CA GLN A 53 11.67 -12.18 11.95
C GLN A 53 13.00 -12.93 11.83
N GLU A 54 13.07 -14.17 12.31
CA GLU A 54 14.27 -15.02 12.18
C GLU A 54 14.66 -15.27 10.71
N LEU A 55 13.67 -15.52 9.85
CA LEU A 55 13.92 -15.72 8.42
C LEU A 55 14.52 -14.48 7.76
N ILE A 56 13.99 -13.29 8.07
CA ILE A 56 14.51 -12.02 7.55
C ILE A 56 15.90 -11.73 8.13
N GLU A 57 16.11 -11.96 9.44
CA GLU A 57 17.42 -11.83 10.08
C GLU A 57 18.47 -12.70 9.39
N GLN A 58 18.15 -13.97 9.15
CA GLN A 58 19.05 -14.91 8.48
C GLN A 58 19.37 -14.45 7.06
N TYR A 59 18.34 -14.11 6.27
CA TYR A 59 18.52 -13.65 4.90
C TYR A 59 19.39 -12.40 4.80
N LEU A 60 19.13 -11.39 5.63
CA LEU A 60 19.92 -10.15 5.62
C LEU A 60 21.34 -10.36 6.13
N SER A 61 21.55 -11.32 7.04
CA SER A 61 22.89 -11.66 7.55
C SER A 61 23.80 -12.27 6.49
N GLU A 62 23.25 -12.86 5.42
CA GLU A 62 24.04 -13.38 4.29
C GLU A 62 24.79 -12.28 3.52
N PHE A 63 24.28 -11.04 3.58
CA PHE A 63 24.89 -9.89 2.92
C PHE A 63 25.93 -9.17 3.80
N CYS A 64 26.19 -9.66 5.02
CA CYS A 64 27.13 -9.04 5.93
C CYS A 64 28.60 -9.27 5.51
N PRO A 65 29.40 -8.20 5.34
CA PRO A 65 30.77 -8.33 4.84
C PRO A 65 31.72 -8.89 5.90
N GLY A 66 32.63 -9.78 5.48
CA GLY A 66 33.52 -10.55 6.37
C GLY A 66 34.18 -9.77 7.51
N PRO A 67 34.87 -8.64 7.24
CA PRO A 67 35.53 -7.86 8.29
C PRO A 67 34.59 -7.23 9.33
N LEU A 68 33.32 -7.02 8.98
CA LEU A 68 32.31 -6.37 9.83
C LEU A 68 31.16 -7.32 10.21
N LYS A 69 31.29 -8.62 9.93
CA LYS A 69 30.19 -9.59 10.00
C LYS A 69 29.40 -9.49 11.30
N HIS A 70 30.08 -9.55 12.44
CA HIS A 70 29.44 -9.47 13.76
C HIS A 70 28.73 -8.12 14.02
N GLN A 71 29.32 -7.00 13.57
CA GLN A 71 28.71 -5.68 13.74
C GLN A 71 27.49 -5.51 12.85
N CYS A 72 27.56 -6.04 11.62
CA CYS A 72 26.46 -6.07 10.67
C CYS A 72 25.31 -6.96 11.18
N GLU A 73 25.58 -8.19 11.61
CA GLU A 73 24.56 -9.10 12.17
C GLU A 73 23.85 -8.48 13.39
N LYS A 74 24.62 -7.79 14.25
CA LYS A 74 24.06 -7.05 15.38
C LYS A 74 23.19 -5.88 14.95
N LEU A 75 23.56 -5.18 13.87
CA LEU A 75 22.77 -4.10 13.29
C LEU A 75 21.48 -4.64 12.68
N VAL A 76 21.54 -5.72 11.89
CA VAL A 76 20.38 -6.38 11.27
C VAL A 76 19.35 -6.75 12.34
N ARG A 77 19.79 -7.44 13.41
CA ARG A 77 18.92 -7.82 14.52
C ARG A 77 18.26 -6.62 15.18
N LYS A 78 19.05 -5.61 15.55
CA LYS A 78 18.52 -4.38 16.18
C LYS A 78 17.55 -3.63 15.28
N ALA A 79 17.86 -3.52 14.00
CA ALA A 79 17.01 -2.82 13.02
C ALA A 79 15.67 -3.54 12.85
N LEU A 80 15.66 -4.88 12.84
CA LEU A 80 14.44 -5.66 12.75
C LEU A 80 13.62 -5.62 14.03
N GLU A 81 14.25 -5.72 15.21
CA GLU A 81 13.57 -5.51 16.50
C GLU A 81 12.91 -4.13 16.57
N GLU A 82 13.62 -3.08 16.14
CA GLU A 82 13.11 -1.72 16.11
C GLU A 82 11.98 -1.56 15.08
N LEU A 83 12.12 -2.15 13.90
CA LEU A 83 11.08 -2.16 12.87
C LEU A 83 9.80 -2.84 13.37
N VAL A 84 9.91 -4.02 13.99
CA VAL A 84 8.76 -4.75 14.57
C VAL A 84 8.09 -3.90 15.64
N LYS A 85 8.87 -3.21 16.48
CA LYS A 85 8.33 -2.32 17.51
C LYS A 85 7.56 -1.15 16.92
N HIS A 86 8.08 -0.49 15.90
CA HIS A 86 7.38 0.62 15.23
C HIS A 86 6.14 0.15 14.48
N LEU A 87 6.19 -1.01 13.82
CA LEU A 87 5.06 -1.59 13.11
C LEU A 87 3.88 -1.97 14.02
N HIS A 88 4.12 -2.22 15.32
CA HIS A 88 3.04 -2.41 16.29
C HIS A 88 2.21 -1.14 16.53
N GLU A 89 2.79 0.03 16.32
CA GLU A 89 2.19 1.33 16.57
C GLU A 89 1.63 1.99 15.29
N ASP A 90 1.97 1.44 14.13
CA ASP A 90 1.62 2.01 12.83
C ASP A 90 0.18 1.67 12.40
N ASP A 91 -0.52 2.71 11.97
CA ASP A 91 -1.85 2.64 11.36
C ASP A 91 -1.71 2.31 9.86
N PRO A 92 -2.28 1.17 9.37
CA PRO A 92 -2.25 0.80 7.96
C PRO A 92 -2.73 1.92 7.03
N GLU A 93 -3.66 2.77 7.49
CA GLU A 93 -4.12 3.92 6.73
C GLU A 93 -3.00 4.94 6.51
N LYS A 94 -2.25 5.29 7.55
CA LYS A 94 -1.12 6.24 7.45
C LYS A 94 0.00 5.72 6.55
N LEU A 95 0.31 4.44 6.64
CA LEU A 95 1.32 3.81 5.79
C LEU A 95 0.92 3.86 4.31
N CYS A 96 -0.33 3.53 4.00
CA CYS A 96 -0.82 3.55 2.62
C CYS A 96 -0.91 4.95 2.02
N HIS A 97 -1.19 5.98 2.82
CA HIS A 97 -1.10 7.39 2.39
C HIS A 97 0.34 7.83 2.10
N ARG A 98 1.31 7.37 2.90
CA ARG A 98 2.74 7.70 2.73
C ARG A 98 3.30 7.18 1.40
N VAL A 99 2.78 6.05 0.91
CA VAL A 99 3.19 5.44 -0.37
C VAL A 99 2.25 5.78 -1.53
N HIS A 100 1.32 6.73 -1.34
CA HIS A 100 0.38 7.19 -2.38
C HIS A 100 -0.51 6.07 -2.97
N LEU A 101 -0.85 5.07 -2.15
CA LEU A 101 -1.84 4.04 -2.48
C LEU A 101 -3.21 4.35 -1.87
N CYS A 102 -3.20 5.15 -0.81
CA CYS A 102 -4.23 6.09 -0.43
C CYS A 102 -3.59 7.51 -0.57
#